data_AF-A0A5J4UYZ8-F1
#
_entry.id   AF-A0A5J4UYZ8-F1
#
_cell.length_a   1.000
_cell.length_b   1.000
_cell.length_c   1.000
_cell.angle_alpha   90.00
_cell.angle_beta   90.00
_cell.angle_gamma   90.00
#
_symmetry.space_group_name_H-M   'P 1'
#
loop_
_entity.id
_entity.type
_entity.pdbx_description
1 polymer ?
#
loop_
_entity_poly.entity_id
_entity_poly.type
_entity_poly.pdbx_seq_one_letter_code
_entity_poly.pdbx_strand_id
1 'polypeptide(L)'
;MHKASIHSHCLLRLLPEEEETQIVIEGQEQEGDGNREPLTLLPVMRTNFEPYDKGRELILEAARAVIDAMTEFETEGSKSFNGVLIAMRHLIASVKKQFAWEEHEMCHRVGVTEFEVKRKIDEMGKNQQEDPDVFGVVKLNEHQQSHILIRQRLTLIYDAIHTAEKNKKQDEQEEVDEEDNRGKGNDNKQTKNTFTDKIWRKFQIYVLGASDNSHFCAVGTTARRYIQQMFDSHFSEEDIEMSDLLINPDEKIAPIN
;
A
#
# COMPACT_ATOMS: atom_id res chain seq x y z
N MET A 1 -10.30 23.15 -18.50
CA MET A 1 -10.90 22.65 -17.26
C MET A 1 -11.30 21.20 -17.48
N HIS A 2 -10.40 20.26 -17.18
CA HIS A 2 -10.75 18.83 -17.24
C HIS A 2 -11.54 18.47 -16.00
N LYS A 3 -12.77 17.98 -16.21
CA LYS A 3 -13.63 17.45 -15.17
C LYS A 3 -12.99 16.18 -14.63
N ALA A 4 -12.61 16.19 -13.36
CA ALA A 4 -12.33 14.99 -12.61
C ALA A 4 -13.60 14.11 -12.59
N SER A 5 -13.41 12.79 -12.70
CA SER A 5 -14.51 11.82 -12.62
C SER A 5 -15.27 12.00 -11.30
N ILE A 6 -16.60 11.90 -11.34
CA ILE A 6 -17.48 12.10 -10.16
C ILE A 6 -17.10 11.18 -8.99
N HIS A 7 -16.38 10.07 -9.25
CA HIS A 7 -15.85 9.18 -8.22
C HIS A 7 -14.59 9.70 -7.49
N SER A 8 -13.76 10.55 -8.11
CA SER A 8 -12.53 11.04 -7.47
C SER A 8 -12.79 12.17 -6.47
N HIS A 9 -13.88 12.92 -6.64
CA HIS A 9 -14.24 14.01 -5.72
C HIS A 9 -14.81 13.53 -4.37
N CYS A 10 -15.35 12.31 -4.31
CA CYS A 10 -15.76 11.72 -3.02
C CYS A 10 -14.58 11.22 -2.18
N LEU A 11 -13.42 10.94 -2.79
CA LEU A 11 -12.26 10.38 -2.08
C LEU A 11 -11.43 11.43 -1.34
N LEU A 12 -11.43 12.69 -1.80
CA LEU A 12 -10.76 13.79 -1.11
C LEU A 12 -11.50 14.24 0.17
N ARG A 13 -12.74 13.78 0.40
CA ARG A 13 -13.50 14.02 1.64
C ARG A 13 -13.30 12.95 2.72
N LEU A 14 -12.55 11.88 2.43
CA LEU A 14 -12.25 10.80 3.37
C LEU A 14 -10.83 10.85 3.91
N LEU A 15 -10.05 11.87 3.54
CA LEU A 15 -8.85 12.23 4.27
C LEU A 15 -9.32 12.94 5.54
N PRO A 16 -8.97 12.46 6.75
CA PRO A 16 -9.25 13.22 7.96
C PRO A 16 -8.62 14.61 7.82
N GLU A 17 -9.40 15.66 8.09
CA GLU A 17 -8.83 16.98 8.32
C GLU A 17 -7.86 16.83 9.49
N GLU A 18 -6.62 17.30 9.31
CA GLU A 18 -5.56 17.23 10.30
C GLU A 18 -5.99 17.98 11.58
N GLU A 19 -6.66 17.29 12.50
CA GLU A 19 -6.66 17.68 13.90
C GLU A 19 -5.31 17.23 14.47
N GLU A 20 -4.52 18.22 14.90
CA GLU A 20 -3.28 18.04 15.66
C GLU A 20 -3.56 17.31 16.98
N THR A 21 -3.79 16.01 16.94
CA THR A 21 -3.70 15.16 18.14
C THR A 21 -2.24 14.87 18.37
N GLN A 22 -1.67 15.61 19.32
CA GLN A 22 -0.39 15.35 19.94
C GLN A 22 -0.48 13.99 20.64
N ILE A 23 -0.12 12.91 19.93
CA ILE A 23 0.00 11.58 20.51
C ILE A 23 1.23 11.59 21.42
N VAL A 24 1.00 11.74 22.72
CA VAL A 24 2.02 11.49 23.74
C VAL A 24 2.20 9.97 23.81
N ILE A 25 3.18 9.47 23.06
CA ILE A 25 3.68 8.11 23.22
C ILE A 25 4.59 8.13 24.46
N GLU A 26 4.05 7.77 25.63
CA GLU A 26 4.88 7.36 26.77
C GLU A 26 5.50 6.00 26.43
N GLY A 27 6.52 6.02 25.58
CA GLY A 27 7.35 4.87 25.28
C GLY A 27 8.27 4.60 26.45
N GLN A 28 8.08 3.46 27.13
CA GLN A 28 9.20 2.77 27.74
C GLN A 28 10.17 2.41 26.60
N GLU A 29 11.26 3.17 26.51
CA GLU A 29 12.40 2.82 25.67
C GLU A 29 12.95 1.48 26.16
N GLN A 30 12.54 0.38 25.53
CA GLN A 30 13.32 -0.84 25.55
C GLN A 30 14.55 -0.60 24.67
N GLU A 31 15.69 -0.46 25.33
CA GLU A 31 17.01 -0.53 24.74
C GLU A 31 17.14 -1.82 23.89
N GLY A 32 17.56 -1.66 22.63
CA GLY A 32 18.18 -2.72 21.84
C GLY A 32 17.38 -3.20 20.64
N ASP A 33 17.70 -2.64 19.46
CA ASP A 33 18.32 -3.39 18.35
C ASP A 33 18.46 -2.46 17.12
N GLY A 34 19.58 -1.74 17.07
CA GLY A 34 19.91 -0.81 15.99
C GLY A 34 20.29 -1.50 14.67
N ASN A 35 19.93 -2.76 14.46
CA ASN A 35 20.32 -3.53 13.28
C ASN A 35 19.26 -4.52 12.78
N ARG A 36 17.97 -4.30 13.07
CA ARG A 36 16.89 -5.16 12.55
C ARG A 36 16.68 -4.93 11.06
N GLU A 37 16.66 -6.03 10.30
CA GLU A 37 16.26 -5.97 8.90
C GLU A 37 14.82 -5.46 8.79
N PRO A 38 14.56 -4.40 8.01
CA PRO A 38 13.21 -3.90 7.80
C PRO A 38 12.30 -4.99 7.23
N LEU A 39 11.00 -4.89 7.50
CA LEU A 39 9.98 -5.84 7.06
C LEU A 39 10.26 -7.28 7.52
N THR A 40 10.60 -7.45 8.80
CA THR A 40 10.71 -8.76 9.43
C THR A 40 9.55 -8.94 10.39
N LEU A 41 8.94 -10.14 10.42
CA LEU A 41 7.83 -10.41 11.33
C LEU A 41 8.33 -10.34 12.78
N LEU A 42 7.89 -9.32 13.51
CA LEU A 42 8.29 -9.11 14.90
C LEU A 42 7.50 -10.04 15.84
N PRO A 43 8.03 -10.37 17.03
CA PRO A 43 7.29 -11.17 18.01
C PRO A 43 5.92 -10.59 18.36
N VAL A 44 5.81 -9.26 18.46
CA VAL A 44 4.53 -8.56 18.72
C VAL A 44 3.51 -8.67 17.58
N MET A 45 3.96 -9.08 16.39
CA MET A 45 3.13 -9.30 15.21
C MET A 45 2.79 -10.79 15.03
N ARG A 46 3.14 -11.67 15.97
CA ARG A 46 2.81 -13.10 15.88
C ARG A 46 1.51 -13.39 16.59
N THR A 47 0.60 -14.04 15.87
CA THR A 47 -0.64 -14.62 16.44
C THR A 47 -0.40 -15.90 17.23
N ASN A 48 0.78 -16.51 17.03
CA ASN A 48 1.08 -17.88 17.41
C ASN A 48 0.18 -18.91 16.73
N PHE A 49 -0.51 -18.53 15.65
CA PHE A 49 -1.23 -19.43 14.77
C PHE A 49 -0.50 -19.52 13.44
N GLU A 50 0.14 -20.67 13.19
CA GLU A 50 1.08 -20.85 12.07
C GLU A 50 0.53 -20.40 10.71
N PRO A 51 -0.73 -20.70 10.32
CA PRO A 51 -1.26 -20.25 9.04
C PRO A 51 -1.28 -18.72 8.86
N TYR A 52 -1.56 -17.96 9.92
CA TYR A 52 -1.56 -16.49 9.88
C TYR A 52 -0.13 -15.98 9.82
N ASP A 53 0.73 -16.46 10.73
CA ASP A 53 2.12 -16.00 10.83
C ASP A 53 2.91 -16.27 9.54
N LYS A 54 2.72 -17.46 8.93
CA LYS A 54 3.33 -17.80 7.64
C LYS A 54 2.83 -16.92 6.50
N GLY A 55 1.56 -16.55 6.53
CA GLY A 55 0.98 -15.59 5.61
C GLY A 55 1.60 -14.21 5.71
N ARG A 56 1.76 -13.71 6.94
CA ARG A 56 2.43 -12.43 7.24
C ARG A 56 3.89 -12.44 6.80
N GLU A 57 4.61 -13.53 7.05
CA GLU A 57 6.00 -13.71 6.59
C GLU A 57 6.10 -13.61 5.05
N LEU A 58 5.19 -14.26 4.31
CA LEU A 58 5.16 -14.17 2.84
C LEU A 58 4.85 -12.75 2.33
N ILE A 59 3.96 -12.02 3.01
CA ILE A 59 3.66 -10.61 2.67
C ILE A 59 4.90 -9.74 2.89
N LEU A 60 5.56 -9.89 4.04
CA LEU A 60 6.74 -9.11 4.40
C LEU A 60 7.95 -9.43 3.49
N GLU A 61 8.13 -10.69 3.12
CA GLU A 61 9.13 -11.11 2.13
C GLU A 61 8.87 -10.47 0.75
N ALA A 62 7.62 -10.50 0.28
CA ALA A 62 7.25 -9.86 -0.98
C ALA A 62 7.42 -8.33 -0.92
N ALA A 63 7.14 -7.71 0.24
CA ALA A 63 7.35 -6.28 0.45
C ALA A 63 8.85 -5.93 0.44
N ARG A 64 9.69 -6.77 1.04
CA ARG A 64 11.15 -6.62 1.00
C ARG A 64 11.68 -6.70 -0.42
N ALA A 65 11.22 -7.65 -1.22
CA ALA A 65 11.60 -7.76 -2.62
C ALA A 65 11.29 -6.48 -3.43
N VAL A 66 10.22 -5.74 -3.08
CA VAL A 66 9.94 -4.43 -3.69
C VAL A 66 11.00 -3.40 -3.30
N ILE A 67 11.32 -3.32 -2.01
CA ILE A 67 12.32 -2.38 -1.47
C ILE A 67 13.69 -2.66 -2.06
N ASP A 68 14.07 -3.93 -2.18
CA ASP A 68 15.33 -4.36 -2.78
C ASP A 68 15.38 -3.97 -4.26
N ALA A 69 14.34 -4.26 -5.02
CA ALA A 69 14.25 -3.86 -6.43
C ALA A 69 14.30 -2.33 -6.62
N MET A 70 13.71 -1.55 -5.71
CA MET A 70 13.82 -0.09 -5.73
C MET A 70 15.25 0.37 -5.46
N THR A 71 15.92 -0.29 -4.51
CA THR A 71 17.32 0.01 -4.15
C THR A 71 18.27 -0.33 -5.29
N GLU A 72 18.11 -1.50 -5.91
CA GLU A 72 18.88 -1.94 -7.08
C GLU A 72 18.74 -0.94 -8.23
N PHE A 73 17.53 -0.45 -8.50
CA PHE A 73 17.36 0.59 -9.50
C PHE A 73 18.11 1.88 -9.17
N GLU A 74 18.04 2.34 -7.92
CA GLU A 74 18.70 3.56 -7.45
C GLU A 74 20.23 3.45 -7.48
N THR A 75 20.78 2.28 -7.13
CA THR A 75 22.24 2.05 -7.04
C THR A 75 22.88 1.69 -8.37
N GLU A 76 22.21 0.86 -9.18
CA GLU A 76 22.76 0.37 -10.46
C GLU A 76 22.45 1.31 -11.63
N GLY A 77 21.63 2.35 -11.41
CA GLY A 77 21.26 3.31 -12.44
C GLY A 77 20.51 2.66 -13.61
N SER A 78 19.76 1.59 -13.32
CA SER A 78 19.02 0.84 -14.34
C SER A 78 18.08 1.75 -15.12
N LYS A 79 17.89 1.48 -16.41
CA LYS A 79 17.05 2.31 -17.27
C LYS A 79 15.55 2.09 -17.03
N SER A 80 15.15 0.91 -16.54
CA SER A 80 13.73 0.53 -16.42
C SER A 80 13.35 0.09 -15.00
N PHE A 81 12.16 0.51 -14.60
CA PHE A 81 11.54 0.17 -13.33
C PHE A 81 10.72 -1.13 -13.35
N ASN A 82 10.84 -1.89 -14.43
CA ASN A 82 10.06 -3.11 -14.63
C ASN A 82 10.28 -4.14 -13.51
N GLY A 83 11.51 -4.23 -12.96
CA GLY A 83 11.81 -5.08 -11.81
C GLY A 83 10.93 -4.75 -10.59
N VAL A 84 10.80 -3.47 -10.27
CA VAL A 84 9.95 -3.00 -9.17
C VAL A 84 8.47 -3.23 -9.46
N LEU A 85 8.02 -3.03 -10.71
CA LEU A 85 6.63 -3.33 -11.07
C LEU A 85 6.31 -4.82 -10.98
N ILE A 86 7.26 -5.70 -11.30
CA ILE A 86 7.11 -7.15 -11.14
C ILE A 86 7.02 -7.49 -9.65
N ALA A 87 7.91 -6.95 -8.82
CA ALA A 87 7.89 -7.15 -7.38
C ALA A 87 6.58 -6.63 -6.74
N MET A 88 6.10 -5.45 -7.15
CA MET A 88 4.83 -4.88 -6.67
C MET A 88 3.63 -5.75 -7.04
N ARG A 89 3.59 -6.28 -8.28
CA ARG A 89 2.54 -7.23 -8.69
C ARG A 89 2.57 -8.50 -7.85
N HIS A 90 3.76 -8.98 -7.51
CA HIS A 90 3.91 -10.13 -6.62
C HIS A 90 3.38 -9.82 -5.21
N LEU A 91 3.76 -8.68 -4.62
CA LEU A 91 3.25 -8.22 -3.33
C LEU A 91 1.71 -8.12 -3.31
N ILE A 92 1.11 -7.46 -4.30
CA ILE A 92 -0.34 -7.34 -4.42
C ILE A 92 -1.01 -8.72 -4.50
N ALA A 93 -0.44 -9.65 -5.25
CA ALA A 93 -0.97 -11.01 -5.37
C ALA A 93 -0.87 -11.79 -4.06
N SER A 94 0.26 -11.69 -3.36
CA SER A 94 0.48 -12.32 -2.04
C SER A 94 -0.51 -11.80 -1.00
N VAL A 95 -0.63 -10.48 -0.88
CA VAL A 95 -1.58 -9.82 0.04
C VAL A 95 -3.02 -10.21 -0.28
N LYS A 96 -3.42 -10.16 -1.56
CA LYS A 96 -4.77 -10.55 -1.98
C LYS A 96 -5.08 -12.00 -1.62
N LYS A 97 -4.13 -12.91 -1.86
CA LYS A 97 -4.31 -14.34 -1.59
C LYS A 97 -4.43 -14.61 -0.09
N GLN A 98 -3.55 -14.01 0.71
CA GLN A 98 -3.53 -14.21 2.15
C GLN A 98 -4.79 -13.64 2.82
N PHE A 99 -5.13 -12.39 2.52
CA PHE A 99 -6.32 -11.76 3.08
C PHE A 99 -7.60 -12.49 2.68
N ALA A 100 -7.74 -12.96 1.44
CA ALA A 100 -8.91 -13.73 1.04
C ALA A 100 -9.02 -15.07 1.80
N TRP A 101 -7.88 -15.69 2.13
CA TRP A 101 -7.86 -16.91 2.93
C TRP A 101 -8.24 -16.62 4.39
N GLU A 102 -7.69 -15.55 5.00
CA GLU A 102 -8.05 -15.12 6.36
C GLU A 102 -9.53 -14.76 6.47
N GLU A 103 -10.04 -13.93 5.55
CA GLU A 103 -11.45 -13.52 5.50
C GLU A 103 -12.38 -14.73 5.46
N HIS A 104 -12.04 -15.74 4.66
CA HIS A 104 -12.78 -16.99 4.57
C HIS A 104 -12.71 -17.82 5.86
N GLU A 105 -11.52 -17.96 6.43
CA GLU A 105 -11.28 -18.70 7.67
C GLU A 105 -12.03 -18.09 8.85
N MET A 106 -12.02 -16.75 8.97
CA MET A 106 -12.76 -16.05 10.02
C MET A 106 -14.28 -16.21 9.87
N CYS A 107 -14.79 -16.09 8.64
CA CYS A 107 -16.21 -16.37 8.36
C CYS A 107 -16.59 -17.80 8.78
N HIS A 108 -15.75 -18.78 8.43
CA HIS A 108 -15.95 -20.18 8.78
C HIS A 108 -15.97 -20.38 10.31
N ARG A 109 -15.06 -19.76 11.05
CA ARG A 109 -14.98 -19.85 12.52
C ARG A 109 -16.19 -19.22 13.23
N VAL A 110 -16.70 -18.10 12.71
CA VAL A 110 -17.90 -17.44 13.23
C VAL A 110 -19.19 -18.15 12.78
N GLY A 111 -19.10 -19.12 11.86
CA GLY A 111 -20.25 -19.87 11.34
C GLY A 111 -21.17 -19.02 10.48
N VAL A 112 -20.62 -18.02 9.79
CA VAL A 112 -21.35 -17.10 8.93
C VAL A 112 -20.74 -17.07 7.53
N THR A 113 -21.55 -16.76 6.53
CA THR A 113 -21.08 -16.47 5.18
C THR A 113 -20.79 -14.98 5.02
N GLU A 114 -19.92 -14.61 4.07
CA GLU A 114 -19.67 -13.19 3.72
C GLU A 114 -20.96 -12.42 3.41
N PHE A 115 -21.94 -13.10 2.77
CA PHE A 115 -23.24 -12.51 2.47
C PHE A 115 -24.04 -12.21 3.74
N GLU A 116 -23.99 -13.09 4.74
CA GLU A 116 -24.67 -12.90 6.03
C GLU A 116 -24.02 -11.80 6.85
N VAL A 117 -22.68 -11.69 6.83
CA VAL A 117 -21.95 -10.58 7.45
C VAL A 117 -22.45 -9.25 6.89
N LYS A 118 -22.45 -9.12 5.56
CA LYS A 118 -22.95 -7.91 4.89
C LYS A 118 -24.41 -7.61 5.20
N ARG A 119 -25.28 -8.62 5.15
CA ARG A 119 -26.70 -8.47 5.45
C ARG A 119 -26.93 -7.98 6.89
N LYS A 120 -26.23 -8.57 7.87
CA LYS A 120 -26.33 -8.18 9.29
C LYS A 120 -25.83 -6.74 9.51
N ILE A 121 -24.75 -6.33 8.84
CA ILE A 121 -24.23 -4.95 8.88
C ILE A 121 -25.25 -3.95 8.30
N ASP A 122 -25.86 -4.27 7.16
CA ASP A 122 -26.89 -3.43 6.53
C ASP A 122 -28.17 -3.32 7.38
N GLU A 123 -28.51 -4.37 8.14
CA GLU A 123 -29.63 -4.39 9.09
C GLU A 123 -29.33 -3.56 10.34
N MET A 124 -28.10 -3.58 10.86
CA MET A 124 -27.65 -2.74 11.99
C MET A 124 -27.61 -1.25 11.67
N GLY A 125 -27.19 -0.87 10.46
CA GLY A 125 -27.24 0.53 10.03
C GLY A 125 -28.65 1.14 10.09
N LYS A 126 -29.68 0.28 10.19
CA LYS A 126 -31.09 0.67 10.35
C LYS A 126 -31.60 0.53 11.79
N ASN A 127 -31.00 -0.35 12.61
CA ASN A 127 -31.41 -0.63 13.98
C ASN A 127 -30.18 -0.63 14.92
N GLN A 128 -30.03 0.42 15.74
CA GLN A 128 -28.94 0.58 16.72
C GLN A 128 -29.12 -0.33 17.94
N GLN A 129 -29.26 -1.64 17.76
CA GLN A 129 -29.36 -2.58 18.88
C GLN A 129 -28.12 -3.47 18.92
N GLU A 130 -27.32 -3.27 19.97
CA GLU A 130 -26.14 -4.06 20.30
C GLU A 130 -26.56 -5.47 20.68
N ASP A 131 -26.31 -6.43 19.79
CA ASP A 131 -26.46 -7.85 20.05
C ASP A 131 -25.06 -8.44 20.35
N PRO A 132 -24.85 -9.16 21.46
CA PRO A 132 -23.55 -9.72 21.82
C PRO A 132 -23.01 -10.72 20.80
N ASP A 133 -23.85 -11.46 20.07
CA ASP A 133 -23.42 -12.34 18.96
C ASP A 133 -23.05 -11.55 17.69
N VAL A 134 -23.41 -10.27 17.65
CA VAL A 134 -23.12 -9.35 16.56
C VAL A 134 -21.75 -8.69 16.71
N PHE A 135 -21.14 -8.72 17.90
CA PHE A 135 -19.77 -8.26 18.11
C PHE A 135 -18.78 -8.95 17.18
N GLY A 136 -18.90 -10.28 17.00
CA GLY A 136 -18.07 -11.05 16.08
C GLY A 136 -18.23 -10.63 14.61
N VAL A 137 -19.45 -10.23 14.20
CA VAL A 137 -19.75 -9.81 12.82
C VAL A 137 -19.26 -8.39 12.55
N VAL A 138 -19.37 -7.48 13.53
CA VAL A 138 -18.85 -6.11 13.42
C VAL A 138 -17.33 -6.14 13.30
N LYS A 139 -16.65 -6.84 14.22
CA LYS A 139 -15.19 -6.97 14.21
C LYS A 139 -14.67 -7.63 12.94
N LEU A 140 -15.35 -8.68 12.46
CA LEU A 140 -15.04 -9.31 11.18
C LEU A 140 -15.16 -8.34 10.01
N ASN A 141 -16.22 -7.52 9.97
CA ASN A 141 -16.39 -6.53 8.92
C ASN A 141 -15.34 -5.41 9.01
N GLU A 142 -15.03 -4.90 10.20
CA GLU A 142 -13.97 -3.89 10.41
C GLU A 142 -12.62 -4.39 9.89
N HIS A 143 -12.27 -5.63 10.24
CA HIS A 143 -11.05 -6.27 9.78
C HIS A 143 -11.03 -6.48 8.25
N GLN A 144 -12.16 -6.90 7.65
CA GLN A 144 -12.33 -6.94 6.19
C GLN A 144 -12.15 -5.56 5.53
N GLN A 145 -12.64 -4.49 6.17
CA GLN A 145 -12.41 -3.13 5.66
C GLN A 145 -10.94 -2.74 5.71
N SER A 146 -10.21 -3.12 6.77
CA SER A 146 -8.76 -2.90 6.85
C SER A 146 -8.02 -3.56 5.68
N HIS A 147 -8.35 -4.83 5.37
CA HIS A 147 -7.82 -5.53 4.20
C HIS A 147 -8.10 -4.80 2.88
N ILE A 148 -9.32 -4.26 2.71
CA ILE A 148 -9.70 -3.47 1.53
C ILE A 148 -8.83 -2.22 1.43
N LEU A 149 -8.64 -1.49 2.53
CA LEU A 149 -7.84 -0.27 2.55
C LEU A 149 -6.37 -0.54 2.20
N ILE A 150 -5.77 -1.59 2.75
CA ILE A 150 -4.40 -2.01 2.43
C ILE A 150 -4.28 -2.35 0.94
N ARG A 151 -5.20 -3.16 0.39
CA ARG A 151 -5.20 -3.50 -1.04
C ARG A 151 -5.33 -2.27 -1.94
N GLN A 152 -6.19 -1.32 -1.57
CA GLN A 152 -6.35 -0.04 -2.28
C GLN A 152 -5.06 0.78 -2.26
N ARG A 153 -4.41 0.90 -1.09
CA ARG A 153 -3.13 1.62 -0.94
C ARG A 153 -2.03 1.00 -1.81
N LEU A 154 -1.90 -0.32 -1.81
CA LEU A 154 -0.94 -1.02 -2.69
C LEU A 154 -1.22 -0.76 -4.17
N THR A 155 -2.48 -0.74 -4.58
CA THR A 155 -2.88 -0.43 -5.96
C THR A 155 -2.49 1.00 -6.34
N LEU A 156 -2.72 1.97 -5.44
CA LEU A 156 -2.33 3.36 -5.66
C LEU A 156 -0.81 3.53 -5.79
N ILE A 157 -0.04 2.83 -4.95
CA ILE A 157 1.43 2.84 -5.03
C ILE A 157 1.88 2.26 -6.37
N TYR A 158 1.30 1.13 -6.78
CA TYR A 158 1.61 0.52 -8.07
C TYR A 158 1.30 1.47 -9.25
N ASP A 159 0.13 2.11 -9.25
CA ASP A 159 -0.27 3.04 -10.29
C ASP A 159 0.65 4.26 -10.35
N ALA A 160 1.09 4.78 -9.20
CA ALA A 160 2.04 5.88 -9.12
C ALA A 160 3.39 5.51 -9.73
N ILE A 161 3.92 4.33 -9.39
CA ILE A 161 5.18 3.81 -9.93
C ILE A 161 5.06 3.56 -11.44
N HIS A 162 3.98 2.93 -11.89
CA HIS A 162 3.74 2.63 -13.30
C HIS A 162 3.60 3.92 -14.13
N THR A 163 2.92 4.93 -13.59
CA THR A 163 2.82 6.26 -14.22
C THR A 163 4.18 6.94 -14.32
N ALA A 164 5.00 6.88 -13.26
CA ALA A 164 6.35 7.41 -13.29
C ALA A 164 7.23 6.73 -14.37
N GLU A 165 7.14 5.40 -14.52
CA GLU A 165 7.87 4.69 -15.57
C GLU A 165 7.38 5.09 -16.98
N LYS A 166 6.06 5.24 -17.17
CA LYS A 166 5.49 5.64 -18.46
C LYS A 166 5.95 7.04 -18.87
N ASN A 167 5.95 8.00 -17.94
CA ASN A 167 6.36 9.37 -18.22
C ASN A 167 7.84 9.42 -18.62
N LYS A 168 8.71 8.67 -17.92
CA LYS A 168 10.13 8.55 -18.29
C LYS A 168 10.34 8.06 -19.72
N LYS A 169 9.59 7.03 -20.15
CA LYS A 169 9.67 6.51 -21.54
C LYS A 169 9.21 7.54 -22.58
N GLN A 170 8.24 8.39 -22.25
CA GLN A 170 7.80 9.46 -23.15
C GLN A 170 8.86 10.56 -23.27
N ASP A 171 9.50 10.92 -22.17
CA ASP A 171 10.58 11.91 -22.17
C ASP A 171 11.81 11.44 -22.96
N GLU A 172 12.22 10.17 -22.80
CA GLU A 172 13.31 9.57 -23.60
C GLU A 172 12.99 9.55 -25.11
N GLN A 173 11.72 9.35 -25.47
CA GLN A 173 11.28 9.34 -26.88
C GLN A 173 11.26 10.75 -27.49
N GLU A 174 10.84 11.77 -26.71
CA GLU A 174 10.85 13.17 -27.16
C GLU A 174 12.29 13.71 -27.35
N GLU A 175 13.25 13.32 -26.49
CA GLU A 175 14.65 13.74 -26.65
C GLU A 175 15.31 13.16 -27.92
N VAL A 176 15.05 11.89 -28.23
CA VAL A 176 15.57 11.23 -29.44
C VAL A 176 14.97 11.87 -30.69
N ASP A 177 13.68 12.20 -30.69
CA ASP A 177 13.01 12.87 -31.81
C ASP A 177 13.48 14.33 -31.98
N GLU A 178 13.91 15.02 -30.91
CA GLU A 178 14.51 16.36 -30.99
C GLU A 178 15.96 16.33 -31.50
N GLU A 179 16.77 15.31 -31.15
CA GLU A 179 18.13 15.15 -31.66
C GLU A 179 18.16 14.80 -33.16
N ASP A 180 17.27 13.91 -33.62
CA ASP A 180 17.17 13.54 -35.04
C ASP A 180 16.67 14.70 -35.93
N ASN A 181 15.90 15.64 -35.36
CA ASN A 181 15.38 16.80 -36.10
C ASN A 181 16.30 18.04 -36.06
N ARG A 182 17.41 18.04 -35.30
CA ARG A 182 18.41 19.13 -35.37
C ARG A 182 19.22 19.15 -36.67
N GLY A 183 19.09 18.14 -37.52
CA GLY A 183 19.76 18.04 -38.83
C GLY A 183 18.94 18.50 -40.05
N LYS A 184 17.62 18.75 -39.93
CA LYS A 184 16.78 19.12 -41.08
C LYS A 184 15.77 20.19 -40.71
N GLY A 185 15.89 21.35 -41.35
CA GLY A 185 14.93 22.44 -41.23
C GLY A 185 13.54 22.03 -41.74
N ASN A 186 12.53 22.54 -41.01
CA ASN A 186 11.13 22.77 -41.41
C ASN A 186 10.32 21.59 -41.96
N ASP A 187 9.33 21.10 -41.20
CA ASP A 187 7.94 21.61 -41.21
C ASP A 187 6.98 20.62 -40.53
N ASN A 188 6.09 21.18 -39.68
CA ASN A 188 4.81 20.62 -39.24
C ASN A 188 4.76 19.20 -38.67
N LYS A 189 4.89 19.09 -37.34
CA LYS A 189 4.04 18.22 -36.51
C LYS A 189 3.80 18.88 -35.15
N GLN A 190 2.63 19.50 -34.99
CA GLN A 190 2.11 19.92 -33.69
C GLN A 190 1.79 18.67 -32.85
N THR A 191 2.73 18.22 -32.02
CA THR A 191 2.40 17.49 -30.79
C THR A 191 1.89 18.52 -29.78
N LYS A 192 0.64 18.35 -29.35
CA LYS A 192 -0.01 19.23 -28.38
C LYS A 192 0.56 18.97 -26.99
N ASN A 193 1.78 19.46 -26.74
CA ASN A 193 2.28 19.61 -25.37
C ASN A 193 1.58 20.83 -24.79
N THR A 194 0.57 20.57 -23.96
CA THR A 194 -0.23 21.62 -23.34
C THR A 194 0.68 22.53 -22.52
N PHE A 195 0.49 23.84 -22.64
CA PHE A 195 1.29 24.88 -21.95
C PHE A 195 1.41 24.62 -20.43
N THR A 196 0.40 23.97 -19.86
CA THR A 196 0.36 23.51 -18.47
C THR A 196 1.42 22.45 -18.14
N ASP A 197 1.73 21.53 -19.05
CA ASP A 197 2.74 20.49 -18.81
C ASP A 197 4.14 21.09 -18.80
N LYS A 198 4.42 22.04 -19.71
CA LYS A 198 5.68 22.79 -19.72
C LYS A 198 5.85 23.66 -18.46
N ILE A 199 4.76 24.22 -17.94
CA ILE A 199 4.79 25.00 -16.69
C ILE A 199 4.97 24.09 -15.49
N TRP A 200 4.28 22.96 -15.43
CA TRP A 200 4.39 22.00 -14.33
C TRP A 200 5.80 21.39 -14.27
N ARG A 201 6.36 21.04 -15.43
CA ARG A 201 7.74 20.55 -15.55
C ARG A 201 8.76 21.61 -15.13
N LYS A 202 8.57 22.88 -15.52
CA LYS A 202 9.41 23.99 -15.04
C LYS A 202 9.25 24.22 -13.52
N PHE A 203 8.04 24.08 -12.98
CA PHE A 203 7.82 24.19 -11.54
C PHE A 203 8.54 23.06 -10.78
N GLN A 204 8.45 21.83 -11.24
CA GLN A 204 9.16 20.69 -10.66
C GLN A 204 10.68 20.88 -10.70
N ILE A 205 11.25 21.29 -11.84
CA ILE A 205 12.71 21.48 -11.98
C ILE A 205 13.21 22.67 -11.13
N TYR A 206 12.53 23.83 -11.20
CA TYR A 206 13.04 25.07 -10.58
C TYR A 206 12.67 25.24 -9.10
N VAL A 207 11.56 24.66 -8.64
CA VAL A 207 11.08 24.81 -7.25
C VAL A 207 11.42 23.59 -6.40
N LEU A 208 11.42 22.39 -6.98
CA LEU A 208 11.74 21.13 -6.26
C LEU A 208 13.15 20.61 -6.53
N GLY A 209 13.95 21.31 -7.35
CA GLY A 209 15.33 20.91 -7.68
C GLY A 209 15.42 19.61 -8.47
N ALA A 210 14.37 19.30 -9.22
CA ALA A 210 14.18 17.97 -9.75
C ALA A 210 14.88 17.74 -11.11
N SER A 211 15.91 16.87 -11.18
CA SER A 211 16.31 16.23 -12.45
C SER A 211 15.30 15.14 -12.85
N ASP A 212 15.26 14.63 -14.07
CA ASP A 212 14.29 13.58 -14.46
C ASP A 212 14.39 12.30 -13.60
N ASN A 213 15.54 12.05 -12.96
CA ASN A 213 15.72 10.99 -11.95
C ASN A 213 15.15 11.33 -10.56
N SER A 214 14.93 12.60 -10.23
CA SER A 214 14.54 13.03 -8.88
C SER A 214 13.04 12.90 -8.59
N HIS A 215 12.16 13.11 -9.58
CA HIS A 215 10.73 12.80 -9.43
C HIS A 215 10.55 11.30 -9.23
N PHE A 216 11.35 10.55 -9.98
CA PHE A 216 11.41 9.11 -9.89
C PHE A 216 11.87 8.65 -8.48
N CYS A 217 13.00 9.16 -7.99
CA CYS A 217 13.48 8.87 -6.64
C CYS A 217 12.52 9.35 -5.55
N ALA A 218 11.78 10.44 -5.75
CA ALA A 218 10.78 10.92 -4.80
C ALA A 218 9.59 9.95 -4.70
N VAL A 219 9.10 9.43 -5.83
CA VAL A 219 8.05 8.39 -5.85
C VAL A 219 8.57 7.11 -5.19
N GLY A 220 9.80 6.67 -5.51
CA GLY A 220 10.44 5.50 -4.89
C GLY A 220 10.58 5.63 -3.36
N THR A 221 11.09 6.77 -2.89
CA THR A 221 11.24 7.06 -1.44
C THR A 221 9.89 7.05 -0.73
N THR A 222 8.88 7.67 -1.35
CA THR A 222 7.52 7.71 -0.78
C THR A 222 6.91 6.32 -0.73
N ALA A 223 6.98 5.56 -1.82
CA ALA A 223 6.49 4.19 -1.89
C ALA A 223 7.15 3.28 -0.84
N ARG A 224 8.48 3.37 -0.70
CA ARG A 224 9.25 2.62 0.30
C ARG A 224 8.75 2.90 1.71
N ARG A 225 8.60 4.17 2.08
CA ARG A 225 8.10 4.57 3.40
C ARG A 225 6.70 4.02 3.67
N TYR A 226 5.80 4.11 2.69
CA TYR A 226 4.45 3.56 2.85
C TYR A 226 4.47 2.05 2.99
N ILE A 227 5.22 1.33 2.15
CA ILE A 227 5.31 -0.14 2.22
C ILE A 227 5.86 -0.60 3.58
N GLN A 228 6.87 0.09 4.11
CA GLN A 228 7.45 -0.23 5.43
C GLN A 228 6.43 -0.13 6.56
N GLN A 229 5.52 0.84 6.50
CA GLN A 229 4.58 1.13 7.58
C GLN A 229 3.20 0.48 7.36
N MET A 230 2.92 -0.03 6.16
CA MET A 230 1.57 -0.39 5.73
C MET A 230 0.95 -1.50 6.55
N PHE A 231 1.78 -2.46 6.96
CA PHE A 231 1.33 -3.67 7.63
C PHE A 231 1.51 -3.61 9.14
N ASP A 232 2.26 -2.63 9.66
CA ASP A 232 2.68 -2.61 11.06
C ASP A 232 1.48 -2.59 12.00
N SER A 233 0.62 -1.57 11.90
CA SER A 233 -0.55 -1.43 12.78
C SER A 233 -1.53 -2.59 12.63
N HIS A 234 -1.73 -3.05 11.39
CA HIS A 234 -2.63 -4.16 11.12
C HIS A 234 -2.13 -5.44 11.79
N PHE A 235 -0.87 -5.84 11.56
CA PHE A 235 -0.30 -7.07 12.11
C PHE A 235 -0.04 -7.03 13.61
N SER A 236 0.17 -5.85 14.23
CA SER A 236 0.44 -5.73 15.66
C SER A 236 -0.80 -5.54 16.52
N GLU A 237 -1.91 -5.06 15.96
CA GLU A 237 -3.11 -4.71 16.74
C GLU A 237 -4.34 -5.48 16.24
N GLU A 238 -4.91 -5.06 15.11
CA GLU A 238 -6.19 -5.56 14.59
C GLU A 238 -6.17 -7.08 14.41
N ASP A 239 -5.07 -7.58 13.87
CA ASP A 239 -4.89 -8.94 13.43
C ASP A 239 -4.49 -9.87 14.62
N ILE A 240 -3.98 -9.29 15.71
CA ILE A 240 -3.79 -9.97 17.00
C ILE A 240 -5.12 -10.06 17.75
N GLU A 241 -5.87 -8.95 17.84
CA GLU A 241 -7.18 -8.91 18.48
C GLU A 241 -8.12 -9.96 17.87
N MET A 242 -8.18 -10.02 16.54
CA MET A 242 -8.99 -11.00 15.82
C MET A 242 -8.55 -12.44 16.08
N SER A 243 -7.23 -12.68 16.12
CA SER A 243 -6.70 -14.00 16.45
C SER A 243 -7.05 -14.43 17.87
N ASP A 244 -6.98 -13.53 18.85
CA ASP A 244 -7.32 -13.81 20.24
C ASP A 244 -8.81 -14.09 20.45
N LEU A 245 -9.67 -13.48 19.63
CA LEU A 245 -11.12 -13.72 19.69
C LEU A 245 -11.55 -15.01 19.00
N LEU A 246 -10.95 -15.36 17.86
CA LEU A 246 -11.47 -16.43 16.98
C LEU A 246 -10.67 -17.74 17.01
N ILE A 247 -9.43 -17.73 17.49
CA ILE A 247 -8.55 -18.90 17.45
C ILE A 247 -8.47 -19.52 18.85
N ASN A 248 -8.83 -20.80 18.95
CA ASN A 248 -8.77 -21.51 20.22
C ASN A 248 -7.32 -21.57 20.74
N PRO A 249 -7.10 -21.43 22.05
CA PRO A 249 -5.75 -21.51 22.63
C PRO A 249 -5.01 -22.81 22.31
N ASP A 250 -5.72 -23.93 22.15
CA ASP A 250 -5.13 -25.24 21.82
C ASP A 250 -4.57 -25.31 20.39
N GLU A 251 -4.99 -24.41 19.50
CA GLU A 251 -4.46 -24.27 18.14
C GLU A 251 -3.23 -23.34 18.07
N LYS A 252 -2.98 -22.59 19.15
CA LYS A 252 -1.84 -21.67 19.22
C LYS A 252 -0.59 -22.40 19.69
N ILE A 253 0.52 -22.15 19.00
CA ILE A 253 1.83 -22.61 19.41
C ILE A 253 2.20 -21.86 20.69
N ALA A 254 2.76 -22.54 21.70
CA ALA A 254 3.20 -21.87 22.91
C ALA A 254 4.21 -20.76 22.56
N PRO A 255 4.09 -19.55 23.16
CA PRO A 255 5.01 -18.47 22.89
C PRO A 255 6.43 -18.95 23.21
N ILE A 256 7.33 -18.82 22.23
CA ILE A 256 8.74 -19.12 22.42
C ILE A 256 9.30 -18.00 23.29
N ASN A 257 9.53 -18.31 24.59
CA ASN A 257 10.19 -17.43 25.55
C ASN A 257 11.64 -17.13 25.14
#